data_AF-A0A0L1JNB7-F1
#
_entry.id   AF-A0A0L1JNB7-F1
#
_cell.length_a   1.000
_cell.length_b   1.000
_cell.length_c   1.000
_cell.angle_alpha   90.00
_cell.angle_beta   90.00
_cell.angle_gamma   90.00
#
_symmetry.space_group_name_H-M   'P 1'
#
loop_
_entity.id
_entity.type
_entity.pdbx_description
1 polymer ?
#
loop_
_entity_poly.entity_id
_entity_poly.type
_entity_poly.pdbx_seq_one_letter_code
_entity_poly.pdbx_strand_id
1 'polypeptide(L)' 'MSYEDCLTVARAELATARALIQDELRAYPTPVSGCDAQYNHLIGLRGSITDALRSLDAPRFVATPRTPEPFAGVESR' A
#
# COMPACT_ATOMS: atom_id res chain seq x y z
N MET A 1 14.66 15.62 9.83
CA MET A 1 13.73 14.89 8.94
C MET A 1 14.21 13.46 8.85
N SER A 2 13.47 12.55 9.47
CA SER A 2 13.74 11.10 9.50
C SER A 2 13.09 10.41 8.30
N TYR A 3 13.46 9.15 8.04
CA TYR A 3 12.72 8.37 7.03
C TYR A 3 11.27 8.09 7.47
N GLU A 4 10.99 8.06 8.77
CA GLU A 4 9.64 7.86 9.32
C GLU A 4 8.74 9.08 9.06
N ASP A 5 9.32 10.29 9.10
CA ASP A 5 8.63 11.52 8.70
C ASP A 5 8.23 11.44 7.21
N CYS A 6 9.14 10.99 6.35
CA CYS A 6 8.87 10.81 4.92
C CYS A 6 7.77 9.76 4.66
N LEU A 7 7.76 8.65 5.39
CA LEU A 7 6.71 7.64 5.28
C LEU A 7 5.35 8.18 5.75
N THR A 8 5.34 8.98 6.82
CA THR A 8 4.13 9.65 7.31
C THR A 8 3.55 10.58 6.25
N VAL A 9 4.40 11.42 5.63
CA VAL A 9 3.99 12.31 4.53
C VAL A 9 3.49 11.50 3.33
N ALA A 10 4.23 10.49 2.89
CA ALA A 10 3.82 9.64 1.76
C ALA A 10 2.44 9.01 1.98
N ARG A 11 2.17 8.51 3.19
CA ARG A 11 0.87 7.95 3.56
C ARG A 11 -0.24 8.99 3.50
N ALA A 12 0.01 10.20 4.01
CA ALA A 12 -0.95 11.30 3.98
C ALA A 12 -1.29 11.71 2.54
N GLU A 13 -0.27 11.89 1.69
CA GLU A 13 -0.45 12.25 0.28
C GLU A 13 -1.20 11.18 -0.51
N LEU A 14 -0.88 9.89 -0.30
CA LEU A 14 -1.61 8.78 -0.91
C LEU A 14 -3.08 8.74 -0.47
N ALA A 15 -3.36 9.01 0.81
CA ALA A 15 -4.73 9.08 1.31
C ALA A 15 -5.52 10.24 0.68
N THR A 16 -4.89 11.41 0.54
CA THR A 16 -5.44 12.58 -0.15
C THR A 16 -5.73 12.27 -1.62
N ALA A 17 -4.76 11.69 -2.35
CA ALA A 17 -4.93 11.32 -3.75
C ALA A 17 -6.10 10.33 -3.95
N ARG A 18 -6.24 9.34 -3.06
CA ARG A 18 -7.37 8.40 -3.10
C ARG A 18 -8.72 9.11 -2.93
N ALA A 19 -8.79 10.09 -2.03
CA ALA A 19 -10.02 10.86 -1.80
C ALA A 19 -10.38 11.72 -3.02
N LEU A 20 -9.40 12.39 -3.63
CA LEU A 20 -9.60 13.19 -4.84
C LEU A 20 -10.13 12.35 -6.00
N ILE A 21 -9.52 11.19 -6.26
CA ILE A 21 -9.99 10.26 -7.31
C ILE A 21 -11.41 9.77 -7.01
N GLN A 22 -11.73 9.50 -5.74
CA GLN A 22 -13.07 9.08 -5.36
C GLN A 22 -14.11 10.17 -5.64
N ASP A 23 -13.77 11.43 -5.41
CA ASP A 23 -14.65 12.56 -5.71
C ASP A 23 -14.78 12.80 -7.23
N GLU A 24 -13.70 12.63 -8.00
CA GLU A 24 -13.76 12.63 -9.47
C GLU A 24 -14.68 11.53 -10.01
N LEU A 25 -14.56 10.30 -9.48
CA LEU A 25 -15.42 9.18 -9.86
C LEU A 25 -16.90 9.43 -9.51
N ARG A 26 -17.19 10.15 -8.41
CA ARG A 26 -18.55 10.52 -8.01
C ARG A 26 -19.14 11.63 -8.89
N ALA A 27 -18.31 12.58 -9.29
CA ALA A 27 -18.68 13.67 -10.19
C ALA A 27 -18.75 13.22 -11.66
N TYR A 28 -18.27 12.01 -11.96
CA TYR A 28 -18.16 11.51 -13.32
C TYR A 28 -19.56 11.32 -13.94
N PRO A 29 -19.88 12.01 -15.06
CA PRO A 29 -21.17 11.85 -15.73
C PRO A 29 -21.34 10.41 -16.18
N THR A 30 -22.58 9.88 -16.11
CA THR A 30 -22.92 8.46 -16.33
C THR A 30 -22.09 7.83 -17.45
N PRO A 31 -21.18 6.89 -17.14
CA PRO A 31 -20.27 6.35 -18.13
C PRO A 31 -21.05 5.51 -19.14
N VAL A 32 -20.76 5.70 -20.43
CA VAL A 32 -21.07 4.67 -21.43
C VAL A 32 -20.16 3.49 -21.10
N SER A 33 -20.73 2.50 -20.42
CA SER A 33 -20.05 1.32 -19.87
C SER A 33 -19.03 0.74 -20.87
N GLY A 34 -17.75 0.76 -20.50
CA GLY A 34 -16.68 0.02 -21.18
C GLY A 34 -15.79 0.78 -22.17
N CYS A 35 -16.12 2.01 -22.56
CA CYS A 35 -15.30 2.77 -23.55
C CYS A 35 -14.58 3.99 -22.95
N ASP A 36 -14.88 4.33 -21.69
CA ASP A 36 -14.30 5.52 -21.07
C ASP A 36 -12.92 5.20 -20.47
N ALA A 37 -11.88 5.53 -21.25
CA ALA A 37 -10.48 5.37 -20.87
C ALA A 37 -10.13 6.14 -19.59
N GLN A 38 -10.74 7.31 -19.36
CA GLN A 38 -10.49 8.12 -18.17
C GLN A 38 -11.12 7.47 -16.94
N TYR A 39 -12.38 7.03 -17.02
CA TYR A 39 -13.04 6.32 -15.92
C TYR A 39 -12.27 5.04 -15.54
N ASN A 40 -11.85 4.26 -16.54
CA ASN A 40 -11.05 3.05 -16.31
C ASN A 40 -9.69 3.37 -15.68
N HIS A 41 -9.04 4.44 -16.11
CA HIS A 41 -7.80 4.92 -15.52
C HIS A 41 -7.99 5.30 -14.04
N LEU A 42 -9.04 6.06 -13.71
CA LEU A 42 -9.34 6.47 -12.33
C LEU A 42 -9.60 5.26 -11.41
N ILE A 43 -10.35 4.26 -11.87
CA ILE A 43 -10.58 3.01 -11.13
C ILE A 43 -9.27 2.27 -10.89
N GLY A 44 -8.43 2.13 -11.93
CA GLY A 44 -7.12 1.48 -11.84
C GLY A 44 -6.20 2.20 -10.85
N LEU A 45 -6.10 3.52 -10.97
CA LEU A 45 -5.25 4.35 -10.12
C LEU A 45 -5.69 4.30 -8.65
N ARG A 46 -7.00 4.36 -8.37
CA ARG A 46 -7.54 4.18 -7.02
C ARG A 46 -7.17 2.81 -6.43
N GLY A 47 -7.19 1.76 -7.25
CA GLY A 47 -6.74 0.42 -6.87
C GLY A 47 -5.28 0.41 -6.46
N SER A 48 -4.38 0.90 -7.33
CA SER A 48 -2.94 0.97 -7.06
C SER A 48 -2.61 1.77 -5.79
N ILE A 49 -3.29 2.89 -5.54
CA ILE A 49 -3.09 3.69 -4.33
C ILE A 49 -3.55 2.93 -3.08
N THR A 50 -4.66 2.19 -3.18
CA THR A 50 -5.16 1.36 -2.07
C THR A 50 -4.17 0.26 -1.70
N ASP A 51 -3.56 -0.37 -2.71
CA ASP A 51 -2.53 -1.38 -2.50
C ASP A 51 -1.25 -0.79 -1.90
N ALA A 52 -0.81 0.38 -2.39
CA ALA A 52 0.34 1.09 -1.83
C ALA A 52 0.14 1.44 -0.35
N LEU A 53 -1.02 1.98 0.02
CA LEU A 53 -1.37 2.26 1.42
C LEU A 53 -1.36 0.98 2.26
N ARG A 54 -1.91 -0.12 1.74
CA ARG A 54 -1.87 -1.43 2.43
C ARG A 54 -0.43 -1.90 2.64
N SER A 55 0.45 -1.74 1.66
CA SER A 55 1.86 -2.09 1.79
C SER A 55 2.59 -1.24 2.82
N LEU A 56 2.26 0.05 2.95
CA LEU A 56 2.82 0.93 3.97
C LEU A 56 2.34 0.59 5.38
N ASP A 57 1.07 0.18 5.53
CA ASP A 57 0.48 -0.19 6.81
C ASP A 57 0.79 -1.66 7.21
N ALA A 58 1.30 -2.49 6.29
CA ALA A 58 1.58 -3.89 6.55
C ALA A 58 2.73 -4.06 7.57
N PRO A 59 2.62 -5.02 8.50
CA PRO A 59 3.73 -5.35 9.38
C PRO A 59 4.92 -5.80 8.54
N ARG A 60 6.07 -5.12 8.72
CA ARG A 60 7.32 -5.53 8.10
C ARG A 60 7.68 -6.92 8.59
N PHE A 61 7.89 -7.84 7.66
CA PHE A 61 8.41 -9.15 8.02
C PHE A 61 9.80 -8.96 8.63
N VAL A 62 9.94 -9.35 9.90
CA VAL A 62 11.23 -9.49 10.56
C VAL A 62 11.51 -10.98 10.59
N ALA A 63 12.52 -11.42 9.84
CA ALA A 63 12.97 -12.80 9.93
C ALA A 63 13.33 -13.09 11.39
N THR A 64 12.62 -14.03 12.02
CA THR A 64 12.94 -14.46 13.38
C THR A 64 14.42 -14.86 13.42
N PRO A 65 15.24 -14.26 14.28
CA PRO A 65 16.65 -14.61 14.38
C PRO A 65 16.76 -16.10 14.71
N ARG A 66 17.34 -16.88 13.78
CA ARG A 66 17.66 -18.30 14.00
C ARG A 66 18.95 -18.42 14.81
N THR A 67 18.99 -17.80 15.99
CA THR A 67 20.02 -18.13 16.97
C THR A 67 19.44 -19.30 17.75
N PRO A 68 19.88 -20.56 17.50
CA PRO A 68 19.65 -21.59 18.50
C PRO A 68 20.24 -21.05 19.81
N GLU A 69 19.51 -21.19 20.91
CA GLU A 69 20.01 -20.78 22.22
C GLU A 69 21.45 -21.30 22.41
N PRO A 70 22.32 -20.60 23.15
CA PRO A 70 23.73 -20.99 23.33
C PRO A 70 23.93 -22.41 23.91
N PHE A 71 22.85 -23.11 24.28
CA PHE A 71 22.84 -24.49 24.78
C PHE A 71 22.05 -25.48 23.91
N ALA A 72 21.65 -25.12 22.68
CA ALA A 72 21.08 -26.12 21.76
C ALA A 72 22.23 -27.03 21.29
N GLY A 73 22.49 -28.08 22.08
CA GLY A 73 23.51 -29.06 21.81
C GLY A 73 23.42 -29.56 20.38
N VAL A 74 24.53 -29.44 19.65
CA VAL A 74 24.70 -30.11 18.36
C VAL A 74 24.82 -31.60 18.67
N GLU A 75 23.70 -32.33 18.66
CA GLU A 75 23.76 -33.79 18.63
C GLU A 75 24.31 -34.22 17.27
N SER A 76 25.60 -34.57 17.27
CA SER A 76 26.23 -35.27 16.16
C SER A 76 25.96 -36.76 16.33
N ARG A 77 25.26 -37.37 15.37
CA ARG A 77 25.14 -38.83 15.24
C ARG A 77 25.49 -39.25 13.83
#